data_AF-A0A1H0Z080-F1
#
_entry.id   AF-A0A1H0Z080-F1
#
_cell.length_a   1.000
_cell.length_b   1.000
_cell.length_c   1.000
_cell.angle_alpha   90.00
_cell.angle_beta   90.00
_cell.angle_gamma   90.00
#
_symmetry.space_group_name_H-M   'P 1'
#
loop_
_entity.id
_entity.type
_entity.pdbx_description
1 polymer ?
#
loop_
_entity_poly.entity_id
_entity_poly.type
_entity_poly.pdbx_seq_one_letter_code
_entity_poly.pdbx_strand_id
1 'polypeptide(L)'
;MIHCVPDTPDDPADDTADDTADDTADDTATDPADHPTDERADDPWRGCAVVVPAGGTARRMGGADKLAADLGGTSVLDALLAGVPARVPVVLVGPPRRASRPVLLTREQPPGAGPAAAVAAGAAALAAAARAGSVPPADLVAVLAGDAPRAAAAVPPLAAALRAAPHAPAAVAVDAAGRRQPLLAVHRAAALRERVRAAADAADGADGADGADGAAGRSASWLLAVPGVVQVPVADDAVADVDTPEDLERERARRRGERPQGGRR
;
A
#
# COMPACT_ATOMS: atom_id res chain seq x y z
N MET A 1 -20.93 16.54 -64.31
CA MET A 1 -20.84 16.53 -65.78
C MET A 1 -19.74 17.50 -66.16
N ILE A 2 -18.89 17.16 -67.14
CA ILE A 2 -17.73 17.94 -67.67
C ILE A 2 -16.46 17.71 -66.84
N HIS A 3 -15.27 17.38 -67.36
CA HIS A 3 -14.78 16.75 -68.59
C HIS A 3 -13.29 16.41 -68.34
N CYS A 4 -12.83 15.29 -68.91
CA CYS A 4 -11.53 15.00 -69.55
C CYS A 4 -10.21 15.70 -69.12
N VAL A 5 -9.24 14.82 -68.79
CA VAL A 5 -7.75 14.78 -69.04
C VAL A 5 -7.34 15.41 -70.41
N PRO A 6 -6.04 15.67 -70.77
CA PRO A 6 -4.77 15.20 -70.17
C PRO A 6 -3.59 16.20 -70.16
N ASP A 7 -2.44 15.79 -69.63
CA ASP A 7 -1.14 16.10 -70.25
C ASP A 7 -0.05 15.10 -69.78
N THR A 8 0.62 14.55 -70.78
CA THR A 8 1.94 13.88 -70.80
C THR A 8 2.64 14.47 -72.03
N PRO A 9 3.97 14.53 -72.16
CA PRO A 9 4.98 13.64 -71.55
C PRO A 9 6.25 14.38 -71.07
N ASP A 10 7.20 13.66 -70.48
CA ASP A 10 8.63 13.88 -70.75
C ASP A 10 9.43 12.66 -70.27
N ASP A 11 10.14 12.07 -71.21
CA ASP A 11 11.29 11.16 -71.06
C ASP A 11 12.33 11.78 -71.99
N PRO A 12 13.62 11.96 -71.61
CA PRO A 12 14.52 10.81 -71.73
C PRO A 12 15.77 10.81 -70.82
N ALA A 13 16.36 9.62 -70.69
CA ALA A 13 17.81 9.31 -70.68
C ALA A 13 18.66 9.92 -69.52
N ASP A 14 19.76 9.35 -69.06
CA ASP A 14 20.69 8.34 -69.57
C ASP A 14 21.46 7.92 -68.30
N ASP A 15 21.61 6.63 -68.01
CA ASP A 15 22.79 5.86 -68.38
C ASP A 15 23.94 5.99 -67.36
N THR A 16 24.17 4.88 -66.68
CA THR A 16 25.46 4.26 -66.33
C THR A 16 25.07 3.13 -65.36
N ALA A 17 24.98 1.88 -65.84
CA ALA A 17 26.12 0.97 -65.97
C ALA A 17 26.88 0.83 -64.64
N ASP A 18 27.19 -0.34 -64.10
CA ASP A 18 27.00 -1.73 -64.49
C ASP A 18 27.44 -2.52 -63.24
N ASP A 19 27.06 -3.79 -63.23
CA ASP A 19 27.76 -4.88 -62.58
C ASP A 19 27.21 -5.40 -61.24
N THR A 20 26.36 -6.40 -61.40
CA THR A 20 25.82 -7.30 -60.40
C THR A 20 26.73 -8.51 -60.23
N ALA A 21 27.43 -8.55 -59.10
CA ALA A 21 27.93 -9.74 -58.41
C ALA A 21 28.14 -9.27 -56.95
N ASP A 22 27.90 -10.01 -55.87
CA ASP A 22 27.86 -11.44 -55.65
C ASP A 22 27.16 -11.65 -54.30
N ASP A 23 26.60 -12.83 -54.12
CA ASP A 23 25.96 -13.34 -52.93
C ASP A 23 27.00 -13.58 -51.82
N THR A 24 26.93 -12.80 -50.73
CA THR A 24 27.47 -13.22 -49.44
C THR A 24 26.56 -12.78 -48.31
N ALA A 25 25.95 -13.76 -47.66
CA ALA A 25 25.28 -13.65 -46.37
C ALA A 25 26.11 -12.82 -45.37
N ASP A 26 25.48 -11.79 -44.80
CA ASP A 26 25.98 -11.14 -43.59
C ASP A 26 24.95 -11.30 -42.47
N ASP A 27 25.40 -12.05 -41.47
CA ASP A 27 24.77 -12.36 -40.20
C ASP A 27 24.74 -11.10 -39.34
N THR A 28 23.78 -10.22 -39.60
CA THR A 28 23.51 -9.11 -38.69
C THR A 28 22.59 -9.59 -37.58
N ALA A 29 23.23 -10.05 -36.51
CA ALA A 29 22.66 -10.19 -35.19
C ALA A 29 21.81 -8.96 -34.87
N THR A 30 20.49 -9.14 -34.85
CA THR A 30 19.56 -8.19 -34.25
C THR A 30 19.92 -8.09 -32.77
N ASP A 31 20.64 -7.02 -32.43
CA ASP A 31 20.79 -6.54 -31.06
C ASP A 31 19.39 -6.53 -30.42
N PRO A 32 19.12 -7.31 -29.35
CA PRO A 32 17.85 -7.24 -28.68
C PRO A 32 17.81 -5.89 -27.95
N ALA A 33 17.36 -4.88 -28.67
CA ALA A 33 16.99 -3.58 -28.15
C ALA A 33 16.14 -3.78 -26.90
N ASP A 34 16.78 -3.54 -25.76
CA ASP A 34 16.32 -2.73 -24.65
C ASP A 34 14.80 -2.53 -24.71
N HIS A 35 14.06 -3.57 -24.35
CA HIS A 35 12.66 -3.40 -24.01
C HIS A 35 12.67 -2.52 -22.77
N PRO A 36 12.07 -1.32 -22.78
CA PRO A 36 11.86 -0.61 -21.54
C PRO A 36 10.96 -1.54 -20.70
N THR A 37 11.55 -2.28 -19.76
CA THR A 37 10.81 -2.89 -18.66
C THR A 37 9.98 -1.76 -18.12
N ASP A 38 8.65 -1.89 -18.23
CA ASP A 38 7.72 -0.90 -17.69
C ASP A 38 8.06 -0.80 -16.21
N GLU A 39 8.86 0.20 -15.82
CA GLU A 39 9.35 0.37 -14.44
C GLU A 39 8.16 0.50 -13.46
N ARG A 40 6.96 0.79 -13.99
CA ARG A 40 5.70 0.82 -13.27
C ARG A 40 5.11 -0.57 -13.03
N ALA A 41 5.41 -1.58 -13.86
CA ALA A 41 4.99 -2.96 -13.67
C ALA A 41 5.71 -3.61 -12.48
N ASP A 42 6.99 -3.27 -12.28
CA ASP A 42 7.81 -3.79 -11.18
C ASP A 42 7.72 -2.96 -9.89
N ASP A 43 6.99 -1.84 -9.88
CA ASP A 43 6.76 -1.05 -8.67
C ASP A 43 5.98 -1.89 -7.63
N PRO A 44 6.61 -2.27 -6.49
CA PRO A 44 5.94 -3.08 -5.49
C PRO A 44 4.72 -2.38 -4.89
N TRP A 45 4.67 -1.05 -4.90
CA TRP A 45 3.58 -0.23 -4.39
C TRP A 45 2.50 0.08 -5.44
N ARG A 46 2.61 -0.45 -6.67
CA ARG A 46 1.62 -0.23 -7.73
C ARG A 46 0.19 -0.52 -7.26
N GLY A 47 -0.70 0.45 -7.40
CA GLY A 47 -2.12 0.33 -7.01
C GLY A 47 -2.36 0.22 -5.50
N CYS A 48 -1.36 0.54 -4.66
CA CYS A 48 -1.51 0.55 -3.21
C CYS A 48 -1.94 1.92 -2.70
N ALA A 49 -2.73 1.90 -1.63
CA ALA A 49 -2.92 3.02 -0.71
C ALA A 49 -2.77 2.51 0.73
N VAL A 50 -2.50 3.41 1.66
CA VAL A 50 -2.23 3.08 3.07
C VAL A 50 -3.32 3.64 3.97
N VAL A 51 -3.78 2.82 4.91
CA VAL A 51 -4.61 3.22 6.04
C VAL A 51 -3.81 3.00 7.31
N VAL A 52 -3.71 4.05 8.13
CA VAL A 52 -3.02 4.03 9.42
C VAL A 52 -4.04 4.28 10.53
N PRO A 53 -4.51 3.24 11.22
CA PRO A 53 -5.29 3.40 12.44
C PRO A 53 -4.43 4.06 13.52
N ALA A 54 -4.87 5.25 13.96
CA ALA A 54 -4.17 6.12 14.89
C ALA A 54 -5.06 6.47 16.12
N GLY A 55 -6.06 5.63 16.42
CA GLY A 55 -7.06 5.86 17.48
C GLY A 55 -6.72 5.34 18.88
N GLY A 56 -5.52 4.77 19.09
CA GLY A 56 -5.15 4.15 20.37
C GLY A 56 -5.08 5.15 21.52
N THR A 57 -5.75 4.85 22.65
CA THR A 57 -5.58 5.62 23.89
C THR A 57 -4.26 5.20 24.55
N ALA A 58 -3.29 6.12 24.62
CA ALA A 58 -1.95 5.87 25.15
C ALA A 58 -1.92 5.75 26.70
N ARG A 59 -2.71 4.83 27.26
CA ARG A 59 -2.85 4.67 28.72
C ARG A 59 -1.56 4.25 29.42
N ARG A 60 -0.67 3.52 28.74
CA ARG A 60 0.59 3.00 29.30
C ARG A 60 1.77 3.97 29.24
N MET A 61 1.65 5.09 28.51
CA MET A 61 2.69 6.12 28.35
C MET A 61 2.36 7.40 29.13
N GLY A 62 1.66 7.28 30.26
CA GLY A 62 1.27 8.44 31.08
C GLY A 62 0.33 9.43 30.36
N GLY A 63 -0.36 9.00 29.29
CA GLY A 63 -1.23 9.86 28.49
C GLY A 63 -0.54 10.62 27.34
N ALA A 64 0.77 10.46 27.15
CA ALA A 64 1.50 11.06 26.04
C ALA A 64 1.15 10.39 24.69
N ASP A 65 0.99 11.18 23.62
CA ASP A 65 0.72 10.67 22.27
C ASP A 65 1.94 9.89 21.75
N LYS A 66 1.86 8.55 21.81
CA LYS A 66 2.89 7.61 21.33
C LYS A 66 3.32 7.90 19.89
N LEU A 67 2.38 8.29 19.05
CA LEU A 67 2.63 8.55 17.63
C LEU A 67 3.48 9.80 17.43
N ALA A 68 3.39 10.75 18.37
CA ALA A 68 4.20 11.97 18.40
C ALA A 68 5.52 11.79 19.17
N ALA A 69 5.79 10.60 19.75
CA ALA A 69 7.01 10.36 20.49
C ALA A 69 8.24 10.49 19.57
N ASP A 70 9.30 11.12 20.08
CA ASP A 70 10.46 11.47 19.29
C ASP A 70 11.47 10.32 19.18
N LEU A 71 11.88 10.00 17.96
CA LEU A 71 12.91 9.02 17.59
C LEU A 71 14.23 9.68 17.18
N GLY A 72 14.58 10.81 17.81
CA GLY A 72 15.80 11.55 17.50
C GLY A 72 15.61 12.58 16.39
N GLY A 73 14.56 13.40 16.49
CA GLY A 73 14.19 14.43 15.51
C GLY A 73 13.11 14.00 14.51
N THR A 74 12.50 12.83 14.69
CA THR A 74 11.42 12.31 13.82
C THR A 74 10.40 11.61 14.71
N SER A 75 9.11 11.91 14.54
CA SER A 75 8.07 11.23 15.32
C SER A 75 7.95 9.75 14.93
N VAL A 76 7.40 8.91 15.81
CA VAL A 76 7.07 7.50 15.48
C VAL A 76 6.18 7.40 14.24
N LEU A 77 5.17 8.27 14.12
CA LEU A 77 4.32 8.33 12.94
C LEU A 77 5.10 8.75 11.69
N ASP A 78 5.92 9.79 11.77
CA ASP A 78 6.69 10.26 10.61
C ASP A 78 7.73 9.24 10.15
N ALA A 79 8.28 8.47 11.09
CA ALA A 79 9.14 7.33 10.81
C ALA A 79 8.43 6.28 9.94
N LEU A 80 7.19 5.90 10.29
CA LEU A 80 6.36 5.02 9.47
C LEU A 80 6.09 5.63 8.10
N LEU A 81 5.67 6.90 8.07
CA LEU A 81 5.28 7.59 6.84
C LEU A 81 6.44 7.79 5.87
N ALA A 82 7.67 7.94 6.37
CA ALA A 82 8.87 8.04 5.55
C ALA A 82 9.17 6.74 4.78
N GLY A 83 8.74 5.58 5.30
CA GLY A 83 8.82 4.31 4.60
C GLY A 83 7.77 4.12 3.49
N VAL A 84 6.76 5.00 3.43
CA VAL A 84 5.71 4.97 2.40
C VAL A 84 6.10 5.94 1.28
N PRO A 85 6.16 5.49 0.01
CA PRO A 85 6.55 6.39 -1.07
C PRO A 85 5.60 7.59 -1.22
N ALA A 86 6.14 8.75 -1.63
CA ALA A 86 5.37 10.01 -1.69
C ALA A 86 4.12 9.94 -2.59
N ARG A 87 4.17 9.13 -3.66
CA ARG A 87 3.06 8.91 -4.60
C ARG A 87 1.90 8.10 -4.02
N VAL A 88 2.14 7.32 -2.97
CA VAL A 88 1.16 6.40 -2.39
C VAL A 88 0.22 7.20 -1.46
N PRO A 89 -1.10 7.19 -1.69
CA PRO A 89 -2.04 7.87 -0.81
C PRO A 89 -2.04 7.27 0.60
N VAL A 90 -2.15 8.13 1.62
CA VAL A 90 -2.19 7.71 3.02
C VAL A 90 -3.39 8.34 3.72
N VAL A 91 -4.12 7.54 4.49
CA VAL A 91 -5.18 8.00 5.39
C VAL A 91 -4.78 7.73 6.83
N LEU A 92 -4.77 8.77 7.66
CA LEU A 92 -4.69 8.62 9.11
C LEU A 92 -6.10 8.59 9.68
N VAL A 93 -6.39 7.58 10.50
CA VAL A 93 -7.72 7.37 11.07
C VAL A 93 -7.67 7.60 12.59
N GLY A 94 -8.32 8.65 13.05
CA GLY A 94 -8.33 9.03 14.47
C GLY A 94 -8.33 10.55 14.66
N PRO A 95 -7.99 11.05 15.85
CA PRO A 95 -7.83 12.48 16.10
C PRO A 95 -6.84 13.13 15.12
N PRO A 96 -7.07 14.39 14.69
CA PRO A 96 -6.16 15.12 13.82
C PRO A 96 -4.74 15.19 14.38
N ARG A 97 -3.75 14.96 13.52
CA ARG A 97 -2.32 14.99 13.86
C ARG A 97 -1.52 15.69 12.79
N ARG A 98 -0.37 16.25 13.18
CA ARG A 98 0.62 16.73 12.22
C ARG A 98 1.34 15.51 11.62
N ALA A 99 1.59 15.57 10.32
CA ALA A 99 2.36 14.60 9.58
C ALA A 99 3.35 15.35 8.69
N SER A 100 4.52 14.76 8.48
CA SER A 100 5.61 15.27 7.62
C SER A 100 5.28 15.27 6.12
N ARG A 101 4.14 14.69 5.73
CA ARG A 101 3.67 14.59 4.34
C ARG A 101 2.15 14.82 4.26
N PRO A 102 1.61 15.12 3.06
CA PRO A 102 0.17 15.13 2.85
C PRO A 102 -0.47 13.79 3.20
N VAL A 103 -1.55 13.85 3.99
CA VAL A 103 -2.36 12.71 4.41
C VAL A 103 -3.84 13.10 4.37
N LEU A 104 -4.71 12.15 4.08
CA LEU A 104 -6.14 12.29 4.33
C LEU A 104 -6.40 12.01 5.81
N LEU A 105 -7.31 12.78 6.41
CA LEU A 105 -7.72 12.57 7.80
C LEU A 105 -9.16 12.09 7.82
N THR A 106 -9.43 11.06 8.61
CA THR A 106 -10.78 10.58 8.89
C THR A 106 -10.84 10.04 10.31
N ARG A 107 -12.03 9.65 10.76
CA ARG A 107 -12.25 9.04 12.08
C ARG A 107 -13.38 8.04 11.98
N GLU A 108 -13.22 6.91 12.68
CA GLU A 108 -14.29 5.94 12.84
C GLU A 108 -15.52 6.52 13.55
N GLN A 109 -16.69 5.99 13.24
CA GLN A 109 -17.96 6.38 13.85
C GLN A 109 -18.65 5.18 14.52
N PRO A 110 -19.03 5.28 15.81
CA PRO A 110 -18.64 6.35 16.74
C PRO A 110 -17.12 6.39 16.98
N PRO A 111 -16.55 7.53 17.40
CA PRO A 111 -15.15 7.61 17.77
C PRO A 111 -14.73 6.54 18.78
N GLY A 112 -13.62 5.84 18.51
CA GLY A 112 -13.18 4.74 19.36
C GLY A 112 -13.95 3.43 19.14
N ALA A 113 -14.72 3.30 18.04
CA ALA A 113 -15.40 2.05 17.65
C ALA A 113 -14.45 0.88 17.36
N GLY A 114 -13.14 1.10 17.41
CA GLY A 114 -12.13 0.06 17.40
C GLY A 114 -11.41 -0.10 16.06
N PRO A 115 -10.42 -1.01 16.00
CA PRO A 115 -9.50 -1.09 14.86
C PRO A 115 -10.17 -1.44 13.53
N ALA A 116 -11.15 -2.33 13.51
CA ALA A 116 -11.83 -2.69 12.26
C ALA A 116 -12.64 -1.52 11.70
N ALA A 117 -13.33 -0.77 12.56
CA ALA A 117 -14.05 0.45 12.17
C ALA A 117 -13.09 1.53 11.65
N ALA A 118 -11.92 1.67 12.28
CA ALA A 118 -10.89 2.58 11.78
C ALA A 118 -10.42 2.19 10.37
N VAL A 119 -10.14 0.91 10.12
CA VAL A 119 -9.77 0.44 8.78
C VAL A 119 -10.89 0.67 7.77
N ALA A 120 -12.14 0.39 8.14
CA ALA A 120 -13.30 0.63 7.27
C ALA A 120 -13.46 2.11 6.91
N ALA A 121 -13.37 3.01 7.90
CA ALA A 121 -13.43 4.46 7.70
C ALA A 121 -12.28 4.96 6.80
N GLY A 122 -11.07 4.44 7.00
CA GLY A 122 -9.91 4.75 6.15
C GLY A 122 -10.09 4.31 4.69
N ALA A 123 -10.57 3.08 4.48
CA ALA A 123 -10.84 2.56 3.14
C ALA A 123 -11.98 3.32 2.44
N ALA A 124 -13.01 3.73 3.17
CA ALA A 124 -14.09 4.56 2.65
C ALA A 124 -13.59 5.96 2.25
N ALA A 125 -12.72 6.57 3.06
CA ALA A 125 -12.11 7.87 2.75
C ALA A 125 -11.22 7.80 1.49
N LEU A 126 -10.42 6.73 1.32
CA LEU A 126 -9.67 6.49 0.08
C LEU A 126 -10.57 6.40 -1.14
N ALA A 127 -11.65 5.61 -1.04
CA ALA A 127 -12.61 5.47 -2.14
C ALA A 127 -13.29 6.80 -2.47
N ALA A 128 -13.60 7.63 -1.47
CA ALA A 128 -14.17 8.96 -1.67
C ALA A 128 -13.20 9.92 -2.36
N ALA A 129 -11.95 9.98 -1.89
CA ALA A 129 -10.93 10.82 -2.48
C ALA A 129 -10.60 10.40 -3.93
N ALA A 130 -10.60 9.10 -4.23
CA ALA A 130 -10.41 8.59 -5.58
C ALA A 130 -11.56 8.98 -6.52
N ARG A 131 -12.81 8.87 -6.07
CA ARG A 131 -13.99 9.35 -6.82
C ARG A 131 -13.96 10.85 -7.08
N ALA A 132 -13.41 11.62 -6.14
CA ALA A 132 -13.23 13.05 -6.29
C ALA A 132 -12.00 13.43 -7.13
N GLY A 133 -11.23 12.45 -7.64
CA GLY A 133 -10.01 12.69 -8.42
C GLY A 133 -8.84 13.28 -7.63
N SER A 134 -8.92 13.32 -6.29
CA SER A 134 -7.88 13.91 -5.44
C SER A 134 -6.72 12.95 -5.15
N VAL A 135 -6.94 11.65 -5.34
CA VAL A 135 -5.92 10.59 -5.26
C VAL A 135 -6.18 9.55 -6.36
N PRO A 136 -5.17 8.80 -6.83
CA PRO A 136 -5.39 7.71 -7.75
C PRO A 136 -6.25 6.59 -7.12
N PRO A 137 -7.01 5.81 -7.92
CA PRO A 137 -7.67 4.61 -7.43
C PRO A 137 -6.63 3.60 -6.95
N ALA A 138 -6.97 2.86 -5.90
CA ALA A 138 -6.13 1.81 -5.32
C ALA A 138 -6.89 0.48 -5.30
N ASP A 139 -6.25 -0.55 -5.84
CA ASP A 139 -6.73 -1.93 -5.82
C ASP A 139 -6.36 -2.63 -4.51
N LEU A 140 -5.29 -2.17 -3.87
CA LEU A 140 -4.74 -2.71 -2.64
C LEU A 140 -4.75 -1.65 -1.54
N VAL A 141 -5.17 -2.05 -0.34
CA VAL A 141 -5.15 -1.23 0.87
C VAL A 141 -4.21 -1.88 1.88
N ALA A 142 -3.07 -1.26 2.11
CA ALA A 142 -2.15 -1.62 3.19
C ALA A 142 -2.65 -1.00 4.51
N VAL A 143 -2.81 -1.84 5.53
CA VAL A 143 -3.15 -1.43 6.89
C VAL A 143 -1.87 -1.53 7.71
N LEU A 144 -1.44 -0.40 8.26
CA LEU A 144 -0.21 -0.28 9.06
C LEU A 144 -0.53 0.32 10.42
N ALA A 145 -0.11 -0.33 11.50
CA ALA A 145 -0.21 0.21 12.85
C ALA A 145 0.63 1.49 12.95
N GLY A 146 0.04 2.59 13.44
CA GLY A 146 0.72 3.90 13.47
C GLY A 146 1.95 3.96 14.39
N ASP A 147 2.00 3.06 15.37
CA ASP A 147 3.07 2.91 16.36
C ASP A 147 4.17 1.94 15.92
N ALA A 148 4.10 1.38 14.71
CA ALA A 148 5.13 0.51 14.14
C ALA A 148 5.96 1.29 13.10
N PRO A 149 7.07 1.96 13.50
CA PRO A 149 7.80 2.92 12.65
C PRO A 149 8.44 2.31 11.40
N ARG A 150 8.50 0.98 11.30
CA ARG A 150 9.14 0.25 10.19
C ARG A 150 8.17 -0.63 9.41
N ALA A 151 6.87 -0.58 9.74
CA ALA A 151 5.85 -1.43 9.15
C ALA A 151 5.73 -1.29 7.62
N ALA A 152 6.03 -0.13 7.05
CA ALA A 152 5.99 0.08 5.60
C ALA A 152 6.90 -0.89 4.81
N ALA A 153 7.99 -1.39 5.42
CA ALA A 153 8.89 -2.35 4.78
C ALA A 153 8.23 -3.71 4.50
N ALA A 154 7.15 -4.06 5.20
CA ALA A 154 6.40 -5.29 4.96
C ALA A 154 5.44 -5.19 3.77
N VAL A 155 5.10 -3.99 3.30
CA VAL A 155 4.10 -3.82 2.22
C VAL A 155 4.53 -4.45 0.90
N PRO A 156 5.77 -4.26 0.40
CA PRO A 156 6.23 -4.89 -0.84
C PRO A 156 6.05 -6.43 -0.89
N PRO A 157 6.55 -7.23 0.06
CA PRO A 157 6.37 -8.68 0.02
C PRO A 157 4.90 -9.10 0.20
N LEU A 158 4.11 -8.38 1.01
CA LEU A 158 2.67 -8.65 1.17
C LEU A 158 1.90 -8.40 -0.14
N ALA A 159 2.16 -7.29 -0.82
CA ALA A 159 1.55 -6.95 -2.09
C ALA A 159 1.94 -7.95 -3.18
N ALA A 160 3.22 -8.35 -3.24
CA ALA A 160 3.69 -9.38 -4.16
C ALA A 160 2.99 -10.73 -3.94
N ALA A 161 2.90 -11.18 -2.69
CA ALA A 161 2.19 -12.43 -2.34
C ALA A 161 0.71 -12.39 -2.75
N LEU A 162 0.06 -11.24 -2.56
CA LEU A 162 -1.34 -11.06 -2.95
C LEU A 162 -1.51 -11.03 -4.48
N ARG A 163 -0.57 -10.43 -5.23
CA ARG A 163 -0.57 -10.49 -6.70
C ARG A 163 -0.38 -11.92 -7.22
N ALA A 164 0.47 -12.71 -6.57
CA ALA A 164 0.68 -14.13 -6.88
C ALA A 164 -0.52 -15.03 -6.50
N ALA A 165 -1.43 -14.54 -5.66
CA ALA A 165 -2.67 -15.23 -5.28
C ALA A 165 -3.92 -14.40 -5.67
N PRO A 166 -4.35 -14.44 -6.95
CA PRO A 166 -5.43 -13.59 -7.48
C PRO A 166 -6.74 -13.64 -6.69
N HIS A 167 -7.08 -14.81 -6.14
CA HIS A 167 -8.32 -15.04 -5.39
C HIS A 167 -8.19 -14.77 -3.88
N ALA A 168 -6.99 -14.52 -3.36
CA ALA A 168 -6.81 -14.22 -1.95
C ALA A 168 -7.38 -12.83 -1.64
N PRO A 169 -8.17 -12.68 -0.56
CA PRO A 169 -8.76 -11.39 -0.19
C PRO A 169 -7.74 -10.46 0.49
N ALA A 170 -6.70 -11.03 1.12
CA ALA A 170 -5.65 -10.29 1.81
C ALA A 170 -4.38 -11.13 1.97
N ALA A 171 -3.27 -10.45 2.20
CA ALA A 171 -2.03 -11.01 2.73
C ALA A 171 -1.75 -10.36 4.10
N VAL A 172 -1.38 -11.16 5.10
CA VAL A 172 -1.08 -10.71 6.46
C VAL A 172 0.35 -11.06 6.84
N ALA A 173 1.03 -10.14 7.51
CA ALA A 173 2.35 -10.40 8.07
C ALA A 173 2.26 -11.40 9.23
N VAL A 174 3.27 -12.25 9.31
CA VAL A 174 3.47 -13.20 10.39
C VAL A 174 4.83 -12.97 11.03
N ASP A 175 4.86 -12.82 12.35
CA ASP A 175 6.11 -12.64 13.11
C ASP A 175 6.89 -13.96 13.28
N ALA A 176 8.11 -13.90 13.83
CA ALA A 176 8.94 -15.09 14.05
C ALA A 176 8.29 -16.15 14.97
N ALA A 177 7.29 -15.77 15.78
CA ALA A 177 6.53 -16.68 16.63
C ALA A 177 5.31 -17.30 15.91
N GLY A 178 5.14 -17.04 14.61
CA GLY A 178 4.03 -17.56 13.82
C GLY A 178 2.70 -16.81 14.06
N ARG A 179 2.73 -15.65 14.75
CA ARG A 179 1.49 -14.89 15.01
C ARG A 179 1.21 -13.93 13.87
N ARG A 180 -0.04 -13.94 13.42
CA ARG A 180 -0.57 -12.96 12.46
C ARG A 180 -0.60 -11.58 13.10
N GLN A 181 -0.27 -10.57 12.29
CA GLN A 181 -0.26 -9.16 12.66
C GLN A 181 -1.39 -8.43 11.92
N PRO A 182 -2.60 -8.31 12.48
CA PRO A 182 -3.77 -7.83 11.73
C PRO A 182 -3.70 -6.38 11.27
N LEU A 183 -2.88 -5.57 11.94
CA LEU A 183 -2.58 -4.19 11.55
C LEU A 183 -1.26 -4.07 10.77
N LEU A 184 -0.80 -5.18 10.20
CA LEU A 184 0.27 -5.25 9.22
C LEU A 184 -0.16 -6.19 8.09
N ALA A 185 -1.11 -5.73 7.29
CA ALA A 185 -1.75 -6.52 6.24
C ALA A 185 -2.00 -5.70 4.98
N VAL A 186 -2.07 -6.37 3.83
CA VAL A 186 -2.51 -5.78 2.57
C VAL A 186 -3.80 -6.48 2.15
N HIS A 187 -4.87 -5.71 2.00
CA HIS A 187 -6.18 -6.19 1.57
C HIS A 187 -6.43 -5.82 0.12
N ARG A 188 -7.17 -6.66 -0.62
CA ARG A 188 -7.83 -6.19 -1.84
C ARG A 188 -8.93 -5.20 -1.43
N ALA A 189 -8.93 -4.02 -2.04
CA ALA A 189 -9.89 -2.96 -1.72
C ALA A 189 -11.35 -3.44 -1.89
N ALA A 190 -11.61 -4.23 -2.94
CA ALA A 190 -12.93 -4.82 -3.18
C ALA A 190 -13.36 -5.80 -2.08
N ALA A 191 -12.50 -6.75 -1.71
CA ALA A 191 -12.80 -7.75 -0.68
C ALA A 191 -13.00 -7.10 0.70
N LEU A 192 -12.19 -6.08 1.03
CA LEU A 192 -12.36 -5.31 2.26
C LEU A 192 -13.71 -4.59 2.29
N ARG A 193 -14.10 -3.95 1.19
CA ARG A 193 -15.39 -3.25 1.07
C ARG A 193 -16.58 -4.21 1.18
N GLU A 194 -16.51 -5.34 0.49
CA GLU A 194 -17.53 -6.39 0.55
C GLU A 194 -17.67 -6.95 1.97
N ARG A 195 -16.55 -7.22 2.65
CA ARG A 195 -16.53 -7.70 4.03
C ARG A 195 -17.24 -6.74 4.99
N VAL A 196 -16.95 -5.44 4.88
CA VAL A 196 -17.59 -4.41 5.71
C VAL A 196 -19.08 -4.31 5.38
N ARG A 197 -19.46 -4.33 4.10
CA ARG A 197 -20.86 -4.25 3.66
C ARG A 197 -21.69 -5.44 4.16
N ALA A 198 -21.21 -6.67 3.96
CA ALA A 198 -21.88 -7.88 4.43
C ALA A 198 -22.09 -7.89 5.95
N ALA A 199 -21.21 -7.23 6.71
CA ALA A 199 -21.34 -7.10 8.15
C ALA A 199 -22.42 -6.09 8.56
N ALA A 200 -22.59 -5.02 7.79
CA ALA A 200 -23.67 -4.05 7.99
C ALA A 200 -25.03 -4.69 7.65
N ASP A 201 -25.12 -5.35 6.49
CA ASP A 201 -26.34 -6.04 6.06
C ASP A 201 -26.81 -7.10 7.08
N ALA A 202 -25.87 -7.78 7.75
CA ALA A 202 -26.17 -8.75 8.80
C ALA A 202 -26.61 -8.11 10.13
N ALA A 203 -26.23 -6.86 10.40
CA ALA A 203 -26.59 -6.13 11.61
C ALA A 203 -27.98 -5.48 11.51
N ASP A 204 -28.35 -4.99 10.32
CA ASP A 204 -29.66 -4.36 10.06
C ASP A 204 -30.86 -5.34 10.17
N GLY A 205 -30.61 -6.65 10.26
CA GLY A 205 -31.61 -7.68 10.54
C GLY A 205 -31.98 -7.87 12.02
N ALA A 206 -31.37 -7.12 12.94
CA ALA A 206 -31.67 -7.15 14.38
C ALA A 206 -32.03 -5.72 14.86
N ASP A 207 -33.33 -5.47 15.03
CA ASP A 207 -33.98 -4.34 15.70
C ASP A 207 -33.12 -3.09 16.00
N GLY A 208 -33.04 -2.19 15.01
CA GLY A 208 -33.04 -0.73 15.15
C GLY A 208 -31.94 -0.04 15.97
N ALA A 209 -30.89 0.42 15.28
CA ALA A 209 -30.25 1.73 15.50
C ALA A 209 -29.33 2.10 14.31
N ASP A 210 -29.76 3.06 13.50
CA ASP A 210 -28.92 3.95 12.68
C ASP A 210 -27.77 3.39 11.82
N GLY A 211 -27.91 2.27 11.10
CA GLY A 211 -27.02 1.90 9.98
C GLY A 211 -25.51 2.05 10.22
N ALA A 212 -25.08 1.92 11.48
CA ALA A 212 -23.80 2.41 11.95
C ALA A 212 -22.76 1.29 11.88
N ASP A 213 -21.96 1.36 10.83
CA ASP A 213 -20.66 0.72 10.65
C ASP A 213 -20.60 -0.75 11.13
N GLY A 214 -20.94 -1.71 10.26
CA GLY A 214 -20.85 -3.16 10.57
C GLY A 214 -19.48 -3.69 11.04
N ALA A 215 -18.44 -2.83 11.04
CA ALA A 215 -17.12 -3.06 11.60
C ALA A 215 -16.93 -2.53 13.05
N ALA A 216 -17.88 -1.78 13.60
CA ALA A 216 -17.85 -1.22 14.95
C ALA A 216 -17.80 -2.32 16.01
N GLY A 217 -16.98 -2.11 17.04
CA GLY A 217 -16.73 -3.06 18.13
C GLY A 217 -15.88 -4.27 17.73
N ARG A 218 -15.49 -4.40 16.46
CA ARG A 218 -14.72 -5.56 15.99
C ARG A 218 -13.21 -5.33 16.09
N SER A 219 -12.49 -6.39 16.44
CA SER A 219 -11.02 -6.38 16.44
C SER A 219 -10.48 -6.37 15.00
N ALA A 220 -9.24 -5.94 14.81
CA ALA A 220 -8.60 -5.96 13.49
C ALA A 220 -8.54 -7.38 12.88
N SER A 221 -8.40 -8.43 13.72
CA SER A 221 -8.40 -9.82 13.27
C SER A 221 -9.67 -10.23 12.52
N TRP A 222 -10.80 -9.57 12.78
CA TRP A 222 -12.06 -9.85 12.10
C TRP A 222 -11.99 -9.57 10.58
N LEU A 223 -11.17 -8.61 10.16
CA LEU A 223 -10.93 -8.28 8.75
C LEU A 223 -10.24 -9.43 8.00
N LEU A 224 -9.54 -10.30 8.73
CA LEU A 224 -8.80 -11.45 8.22
C LEU A 224 -9.48 -12.80 8.52
N ALA A 225 -10.63 -12.77 9.19
CA ALA A 225 -11.45 -13.94 9.48
C ALA A 225 -12.28 -14.36 8.26
N VAL A 226 -11.58 -14.58 7.14
CA VAL A 226 -12.10 -15.02 5.84
C VAL A 226 -11.16 -16.09 5.26
N PRO A 227 -11.66 -17.04 4.45
CA PRO A 227 -10.80 -18.04 3.83
C PRO A 227 -9.83 -17.43 2.82
N GLY A 228 -8.72 -18.12 2.57
CA GLY A 228 -7.77 -17.75 1.51
C GLY A 228 -6.82 -16.59 1.85
N VAL A 229 -6.79 -16.10 3.09
CA VAL A 229 -5.79 -15.10 3.52
C VAL A 229 -4.38 -15.71 3.45
N VAL A 230 -3.50 -15.06 2.68
CA VAL A 230 -2.10 -15.45 2.54
C VAL A 230 -1.31 -14.98 3.76
N GLN A 231 -0.41 -15.81 4.25
CA GLN A 231 0.46 -15.50 5.38
C GLN A 231 1.87 -15.31 4.89
N VAL A 232 2.47 -14.17 5.22
CA VAL A 232 3.81 -13.80 4.76
C VAL A 232 4.70 -13.58 5.98
N PRO A 233 5.71 -14.43 6.21
CA PRO A 233 6.72 -14.17 7.23
C PRO A 233 7.42 -12.84 6.95
N VAL A 234 7.58 -12.02 7.98
CA VAL A 234 8.30 -10.76 7.90
C VAL A 234 9.37 -10.70 8.98
N ALA A 235 10.34 -9.80 8.80
CA ALA A 235 11.34 -9.54 9.83
C ALA A 235 10.68 -8.95 11.09
N ASP A 236 11.18 -9.34 12.27
CA ASP A 236 10.64 -8.91 13.57
C ASP A 236 10.65 -7.39 13.75
N ASP A 237 11.55 -6.70 13.05
CA ASP A 237 11.63 -5.24 13.10
C ASP A 237 10.51 -4.53 12.33
N ALA A 238 9.89 -5.20 11.35
CA ALA A 238 8.73 -4.66 10.63
C ALA A 238 7.44 -4.73 11.46
N VAL A 239 7.39 -5.60 12.47
CA VAL A 239 6.23 -5.79 13.37
C VAL A 239 6.41 -5.13 14.73
N ALA A 240 7.61 -4.61 15.03
CA ALA A 240 7.91 -3.98 16.31
C ALA A 240 7.16 -2.65 16.46
N ASP A 241 6.34 -2.56 17.51
CA ASP A 241 5.61 -1.38 17.94
C ASP A 241 6.35 -0.61 19.04
N VAL A 242 6.08 0.70 19.11
CA VAL A 242 6.62 1.59 20.15
C VAL A 242 5.54 1.83 21.20
N ASP A 243 5.55 0.96 22.20
CA ASP A 243 4.48 0.86 23.18
C ASP A 243 4.90 1.36 24.58
N THR A 244 6.20 1.31 24.85
CA THR A 244 6.88 1.64 26.11
C THR A 244 8.08 2.58 25.90
N PRO A 245 8.56 3.27 26.95
CA PRO A 245 9.81 4.04 26.87
C PRO A 245 11.01 3.19 26.42
N GLU A 246 11.07 1.93 26.85
CA GLU A 246 12.13 1.00 26.46
C GLU A 246 12.06 0.65 24.97
N ASP A 247 10.86 0.57 24.37
CA ASP A 247 10.72 0.41 22.91
C ASP A 247 11.26 1.63 22.17
N LEU A 248 10.96 2.82 22.68
CA LEU A 248 11.41 4.08 22.11
C LEU A 248 12.95 4.17 22.12
N GLU A 249 13.58 3.79 23.23
CA GLU A 249 15.04 3.72 23.33
C GLU A 249 15.66 2.70 22.38
N ARG A 250 15.05 1.50 22.28
CA ARG A 250 15.48 0.48 21.31
C ARG A 250 15.43 1.01 19.89
N GLU A 251 14.36 1.68 19.50
CA GLU A 251 14.22 2.22 18.15
C GLU A 251 15.20 3.38 17.89
N ARG A 252 15.42 4.25 18.87
CA ARG A 252 16.45 5.31 18.79
C ARG A 252 17.86 4.73 18.59
N ALA A 253 18.21 3.69 19.35
CA ALA A 253 19.51 3.01 19.22
C ALA A 253 19.68 2.39 17.82
N ARG A 254 18.64 1.72 17.31
CA ARG A 254 18.64 1.16 15.95
C ARG A 254 18.86 2.22 14.88
N ARG A 255 18.21 3.37 15.00
CA ARG A 255 18.36 4.50 14.06
C ARG A 255 19.77 5.09 14.04
N ARG A 256 20.47 5.06 15.17
CA ARG A 256 21.89 5.42 15.25
C ARG A 256 22.84 4.36 14.69
N GLY A 257 22.33 3.19 14.28
CA GLY A 257 23.14 2.05 13.85
C GLY A 257 23.76 1.26 15.00
N GLU A 258 23.30 1.47 16.24
CA GLU A 258 23.78 0.74 17.41
C GLU A 258 23.17 -0.67 17.40
N ARG A 259 24.01 -1.71 17.36
CA ARG A 259 23.52 -3.09 17.53
C ARG A 259 22.97 -3.26 18.94
N PRO A 260 21.82 -3.92 19.13
CA PRO A 260 21.33 -4.23 20.48
C PRO A 260 22.40 -5.04 21.20
N GLN A 261 22.81 -4.56 22.38
CA GLN A 261 23.75 -5.30 23.23
C GLN A 261 23.05 -6.60 23.65
N GLY A 262 23.38 -7.70 22.98
CA GLY A 262 22.88 -9.02 23.31
C GLY A 262 23.25 -9.35 24.75
N GLY A 263 22.23 -9.41 25.61
CA GLY A 263 22.38 -9.92 26.97
C GLY A 263 22.80 -11.38 26.91
N ARG A 264 24.04 -11.66 27.28
CA ARG A 264 24.49 -13.03 27.59
C ARG A 264 23.74 -13.48 28.85
N ARG A 265 22.98 -14.55 28.76
CA ARG A 265 22.82 -15.54 29.83
C ARG A 265 22.75 -16.93 29.21
#